data_AF-N8WYP2-F1
#
_entry.id   AF-N8WYP2-F1
#
_cell.length_a   1.000
_cell.length_b   1.000
_cell.length_c   1.000
_cell.angle_alpha   90.00
_cell.angle_beta   90.00
_cell.angle_gamma   90.00
#
_symmetry.space_group_name_H-M   'P 1'
#
loop_
_entity.id
_entity.type
_entity.pdbx_description
1 polymer ?
#
loop_
_entity_poly.entity_id
_entity_poly.type
_entity_poly.pdbx_seq_one_letter_code
_entity_poly.pdbx_strand_id
1 'polypeptide(L)'
;MEFSSKPNYFLFAQLLIRHIENYVKKHADAQNAIFDLRDVYELFRQDLAATTTNLEGILNIADEYRIDTIQGDQKIISSYKIDAEQNSLLIDFNHDALQALRDSKPIIAPDATLQQ
;
A
#
# COMPACT_ATOMS: atom_id res chain seq x y z
N MET A 1 7.15 -12.49 26.38
CA MET A 1 8.19 -12.16 25.41
C MET A 1 7.62 -12.47 24.03
N GLU A 2 7.09 -11.50 23.30
CA GLU A 2 6.71 -11.69 21.89
C GLU A 2 6.95 -10.40 21.11
N PHE A 3 8.22 -10.01 21.01
CA PHE A 3 8.63 -9.04 19.99
C PHE A 3 8.85 -9.80 18.67
N SER A 4 7.76 -10.31 18.09
CA SER A 4 7.74 -10.71 16.69
C SER A 4 7.52 -9.45 15.88
N SER A 5 8.58 -8.67 15.63
CA SER A 5 8.59 -7.73 14.52
C SER A 5 8.37 -8.55 13.26
N LYS A 6 7.11 -8.76 12.83
CA LYS A 6 6.74 -9.72 11.78
C LYS A 6 7.39 -9.28 10.45
N PRO A 7 8.51 -9.89 10.02
CA PRO A 7 9.28 -9.41 8.87
C PRO A 7 8.47 -9.45 7.56
N ASN A 8 7.39 -10.23 7.53
CA ASN A 8 6.49 -10.32 6.40
C ASN A 8 5.65 -9.06 6.18
N TYR A 9 5.40 -8.22 7.20
CA TYR A 9 4.51 -7.07 7.03
C TYR A 9 5.09 -6.01 6.11
N PHE A 10 6.37 -5.67 6.30
CA PHE A 10 7.08 -4.75 5.41
C PHE A 10 7.15 -5.28 3.98
N LEU A 11 7.39 -6.59 3.83
CA LEU A 11 7.36 -7.25 2.52
C LEU A 11 5.98 -7.12 1.86
N PHE A 12 4.90 -7.42 2.57
CA PHE A 12 3.54 -7.32 2.02
C PHE A 12 3.15 -5.87 1.70
N ALA A 13 3.53 -4.92 2.55
CA ALA A 13 3.33 -3.49 2.30
C ALA A 13 4.09 -3.04 1.03
N GLN A 14 5.33 -3.49 0.87
CA GLN A 14 6.12 -3.21 -0.33
C GLN A 14 5.48 -3.82 -1.59
N LEU A 15 4.99 -5.06 -1.51
CA LEU A 15 4.29 -5.72 -2.62
C LEU A 15 3.02 -4.96 -3.01
N LEU A 16 2.24 -4.52 -2.03
CA LEU A 16 1.05 -3.71 -2.25
C LEU A 16 1.38 -2.36 -2.91
N ILE A 17 2.42 -1.66 -2.43
CA ILE A 17 2.83 -0.37 -3.00
C ILE A 17 3.32 -0.51 -4.44
N ARG A 18 4.05 -1.58 -4.76
CA ARG A 18 4.43 -1.89 -6.15
C ARG A 18 3.22 -2.25 -7.01
N HIS A 19 2.21 -2.92 -6.44
CA HIS A 19 0.97 -3.18 -7.16
C HIS A 19 0.20 -1.88 -7.47
N ILE A 20 0.11 -0.97 -6.50
CA ILE A 20 -0.48 0.37 -6.65
C ILE A 20 0.26 1.19 -7.72
N GLU A 21 1.60 1.22 -7.68
CA GLU A 21 2.42 1.91 -8.69
C GLU A 21 2.08 1.41 -10.10
N ASN A 22 2.01 0.09 -10.29
CA ASN A 22 1.65 -0.51 -11.57
C ASN A 22 0.21 -0.20 -11.99
N TYR A 23 -0.72 -0.17 -11.05
CA TYR A 23 -2.11 0.20 -11.30
C TYR A 23 -2.21 1.65 -11.80
N VAL A 24 -1.63 2.61 -11.09
CA VAL A 24 -1.66 4.03 -11.43
C VAL A 24 -1.02 4.30 -12.80
N LYS A 25 0.04 3.58 -13.17
CA LYS A 25 0.65 3.67 -14.51
C LYS A 25 -0.26 3.17 -15.63
N LYS A 26 -1.05 2.12 -15.37
CA LYS A 26 -2.01 1.58 -16.34
C LYS A 26 -3.30 2.40 -16.42
N HIS A 27 -3.62 3.14 -15.36
CA HIS A 27 -4.84 3.94 -15.22
C HIS A 27 -4.48 5.39 -14.91
N ALA A 28 -4.03 6.14 -15.92
CA ALA A 28 -3.53 7.50 -15.77
C ALA A 28 -4.56 8.52 -15.26
N ASP A 29 -5.86 8.20 -15.27
CA ASP A 29 -6.93 9.04 -14.74
C ASP A 29 -7.45 8.58 -13.38
N ALA A 30 -6.91 7.48 -12.83
CA ALA A 30 -7.36 6.95 -11.55
C ALA A 30 -6.96 7.88 -10.40
N GLN A 31 -7.93 8.23 -9.56
CA GLN A 31 -7.74 8.92 -8.28
C GLN A 31 -7.88 7.97 -7.09
N ASN A 32 -8.49 6.82 -7.31
CA ASN A 32 -8.69 5.76 -6.34
C ASN A 32 -8.60 4.40 -7.05
N ALA A 33 -8.45 3.33 -6.27
CA ALA A 33 -8.51 1.95 -6.73
C ALA A 33 -9.42 1.12 -5.82
N ILE A 34 -10.03 0.10 -6.40
CA ILE A 34 -10.75 -0.95 -5.67
C ILE A 34 -10.10 -2.26 -6.07
N PHE A 35 -9.52 -2.96 -5.10
CA PHE A 35 -8.91 -4.27 -5.28
C PHE A 35 -9.80 -5.34 -4.64
N ASP A 36 -10.03 -6.47 -5.31
CA ASP A 36 -10.67 -7.62 -4.68
C ASP A 36 -9.70 -8.23 -3.66
N LEU A 37 -10.18 -8.61 -2.47
CA LEU A 37 -9.33 -9.20 -1.44
C LEU A 37 -8.75 -10.57 -1.87
N ARG A 38 -9.33 -11.25 -2.87
CA ARG A 38 -8.75 -12.45 -3.48
C ARG A 38 -7.49 -12.12 -4.28
N ASP A 39 -7.49 -11.04 -5.06
CA ASP A 39 -6.29 -10.58 -5.76
C ASP A 39 -5.20 -10.17 -4.76
N VAL A 40 -5.58 -9.52 -3.65
CA VAL A 40 -4.65 -9.19 -2.55
C VAL A 40 -4.10 -10.48 -1.91
N TYR A 41 -4.90 -11.53 -1.78
CA TYR A 41 -4.48 -12.83 -1.27
C TYR A 41 -3.47 -13.51 -2.19
N GLU A 42 -3.69 -13.47 -3.50
CA GLU A 42 -2.72 -13.96 -4.48
C GLU A 42 -1.43 -13.12 -4.46
N LEU A 43 -1.55 -11.80 -4.36
CA LEU A 43 -0.41 -10.88 -4.22
C LEU A 43 0.42 -11.21 -2.98
N PHE A 44 -0.23 -11.57 -1.88
CA PHE A 44 0.42 -11.96 -0.63
C PHE A 44 0.81 -13.45 -0.59
N ARG A 45 0.92 -14.10 -1.76
CA ARG A 45 1.35 -15.49 -1.91
C ARG A 45 0.49 -16.46 -1.11
N GLN A 46 -0.82 -16.19 -1.09
CA GLN A 46 -1.82 -17.02 -0.44
C GLN A 46 -1.66 -17.08 1.10
N ASP A 47 -1.05 -16.07 1.71
CA ASP A 47 -0.98 -15.92 3.17
C ASP A 47 -2.31 -15.37 3.71
N LEU A 48 -3.10 -16.26 4.33
CA LEU A 48 -4.43 -15.93 4.82
C LEU A 48 -4.39 -14.92 5.97
N ALA A 49 -3.38 -15.02 6.83
CA ALA A 49 -3.25 -14.13 7.97
C ALA A 49 -2.95 -12.70 7.48
N ALA A 50 -2.11 -12.56 6.45
CA ALA A 50 -1.76 -11.28 5.81
C ALA A 50 -2.96 -10.58 5.16
N THR A 51 -3.94 -11.32 4.63
CA THR A 51 -5.15 -10.72 4.02
C THR A 51 -6.36 -10.62 4.93
N THR A 52 -6.23 -11.06 6.17
CA THR A 52 -7.31 -10.98 7.16
C THR A 52 -6.82 -10.30 8.43
N THR A 53 -6.44 -11.06 9.46
CA THR A 53 -6.08 -10.59 10.79
C THR A 53 -4.95 -9.56 10.80
N ASN A 54 -4.03 -9.65 9.85
CA ASN A 54 -2.85 -8.80 9.78
C ASN A 54 -2.96 -7.69 8.73
N LEU A 55 -4.03 -7.66 7.93
CA LEU A 55 -4.15 -6.77 6.78
C LEU A 55 -4.06 -5.30 7.19
N GLU A 56 -4.77 -4.90 8.23
CA GLU A 56 -4.72 -3.52 8.75
C GLU A 56 -3.30 -3.10 9.16
N GLY A 57 -2.54 -3.99 9.81
CA GLY A 57 -1.15 -3.73 10.19
C GLY A 57 -0.24 -3.54 8.97
N ILE A 58 -0.48 -4.30 7.91
CA ILE A 58 0.25 -4.17 6.64
C ILE A 58 -0.12 -2.85 5.93
N LEU A 59 -1.41 -2.50 5.92
CA LEU A 59 -1.91 -1.27 5.31
C LEU A 59 -1.38 -0.02 6.03
N ASN A 60 -1.26 -0.06 7.36
CA ASN A 60 -0.62 1.01 8.13
C ASN A 60 0.84 1.24 7.73
N ILE A 61 1.57 0.18 7.38
CA ILE A 61 2.94 0.33 6.87
C ILE A 61 2.92 0.85 5.43
N ALA A 62 2.01 0.37 4.59
CA ALA A 62 1.85 0.83 3.21
C ALA A 62 1.50 2.34 3.15
N ASP A 63 0.67 2.83 4.07
CA ASP A 63 0.27 4.24 4.18
C ASP A 63 1.45 5.18 4.44
N GLU A 64 2.51 4.70 5.09
CA GLU A 64 3.70 5.49 5.38
C GLU A 64 4.69 5.60 4.20
N TYR A 65 4.45 4.90 3.09
CA TYR A 65 5.26 5.05 1.89
C TYR A 65 5.03 6.41 1.23
N ARG A 66 6.14 7.04 0.83
CA ARG A 66 6.15 8.39 0.26
C ARG A 66 6.78 8.41 -1.11
N ILE A 67 6.60 9.53 -1.80
CA ILE A 67 7.26 9.82 -3.06
C ILE A 67 7.64 11.29 -3.12
N ASP A 68 8.77 11.60 -3.74
CA ASP A 68 9.22 12.97 -3.96
C ASP A 68 8.30 13.69 -4.95
N THR A 69 7.71 14.80 -4.50
CA THR A 69 6.86 15.66 -5.32
C THR A 69 7.42 17.08 -5.36
N ILE A 70 6.85 17.94 -6.21
CA ILE A 70 7.19 19.37 -6.23
C ILE A 70 6.87 20.10 -4.91
N GLN A 71 6.02 19.51 -4.06
CA GLN A 71 5.65 20.02 -2.73
C GLN A 71 6.44 19.31 -1.61
N GLY A 72 7.49 18.55 -1.95
CA GLY A 72 8.26 17.71 -1.04
C GLY A 72 7.74 16.27 -0.98
N ASP A 73 8.21 15.51 0.01
CA ASP A 73 7.84 14.10 0.18
C ASP A 73 6.36 13.98 0.61
N GLN A 74 5.54 13.36 -0.24
CA GLN A 74 4.11 13.16 0.02
C GLN A 74 3.79 11.67 0.15
N LYS A 75 2.84 11.33 1.02
CA LYS A 75 2.30 9.96 1.11
C LYS A 75 1.65 9.56 -0.21
N ILE A 76 1.80 8.30 -0.60
CA ILE A 76 1.18 7.74 -1.80
C ILE A 76 -0.32 7.52 -1.59
N ILE A 77 -0.65 6.96 -0.43
CA ILE A 77 -2.03 6.66 -0.02
C ILE A 77 -2.53 7.86 0.79
N SER A 78 -3.73 8.33 0.46
CA SER A 78 -4.45 9.34 1.24
C SER A 78 -5.38 8.68 2.25
N SER A 79 -6.02 7.57 1.85
CA SER A 79 -6.96 6.82 2.69
C SER A 79 -7.06 5.39 2.18
N TYR A 80 -7.42 4.46 3.07
CA TYR A 80 -7.80 3.11 2.69
C TYR A 80 -9.00 2.62 3.51
N LYS A 81 -9.79 1.70 2.93
CA LYS A 81 -10.92 1.05 3.61
C LYS A 81 -10.99 -0.42 3.22
N ILE A 82 -11.04 -1.30 4.22
CA ILE A 82 -11.37 -2.72 4.02
C ILE A 82 -12.90 -2.84 4.07
N ASP A 83 -13.50 -3.34 3.00
CA ASP A 83 -14.94 -3.58 2.91
C ASP A 83 -15.18 -5.10 2.85
N ALA A 84 -15.36 -5.70 4.03
CA ALA A 84 -15.51 -7.14 4.16
C ALA A 84 -16.81 -7.68 3.54
N GLU A 85 -17.86 -6.85 3.49
CA GLU A 85 -19.15 -7.21 2.88
C GLU A 85 -19.00 -7.37 1.36
N GLN A 86 -18.23 -6.48 0.74
CA GLN A 86 -17.95 -6.54 -0.71
C GLN A 86 -16.66 -7.29 -1.06
N ASN A 87 -15.97 -7.86 -0.06
CA ASN A 87 -14.68 -8.52 -0.23
C ASN A 87 -13.66 -7.65 -1.00
N SER A 88 -13.56 -6.37 -0.65
CA SER A 88 -12.76 -5.39 -1.39
C SER A 88 -11.90 -4.50 -0.49
N LEU A 89 -10.79 -4.02 -1.04
CA LEU A 89 -9.92 -3.01 -0.46
C LEU A 89 -10.00 -1.76 -1.34
N LEU A 90 -10.50 -0.67 -0.77
CA LEU A 90 -10.55 0.64 -1.41
C LEU A 90 -9.31 1.43 -0.98
N ILE A 91 -8.65 2.07 -1.96
CA ILE A 91 -7.50 2.95 -1.72
C ILE A 91 -7.73 4.26 -2.46
N ASP A 92 -7.73 5.36 -1.72
CA ASP A 92 -7.71 6.70 -2.28
C ASP A 92 -6.26 7.20 -2.36
N PHE A 93 -5.86 7.68 -3.53
CA PHE A 93 -4.50 8.14 -3.76
C PHE A 93 -4.34 9.61 -3.41
N ASN A 94 -3.15 9.97 -2.95
CA ASN A 94 -2.81 11.38 -2.81
C ASN A 94 -2.61 12.01 -4.19
N HIS A 95 -3.37 13.06 -4.49
CA HIS A 95 -3.36 13.73 -5.78
C HIS A 95 -1.98 14.28 -6.15
N ASP A 96 -1.24 14.79 -5.17
CA ASP A 96 0.11 15.34 -5.37
C ASP A 96 1.15 14.25 -5.67
N ALA A 97 0.92 13.02 -5.17
CA ALA A 97 1.77 11.86 -5.41
C ALA A 97 1.49 11.17 -6.76
N LEU A 98 0.28 11.30 -7.31
CA LEU A 98 -0.13 10.59 -8.53
C LEU A 98 0.76 10.91 -9.73
N GLN A 99 1.09 12.18 -9.96
CA GLN A 99 1.96 12.57 -11.06
C GLN A 99 3.37 11.98 -10.91
N ALA A 100 3.94 12.03 -9.70
CA ALA A 100 5.23 11.44 -9.39
C ALA A 100 5.25 9.91 -9.59
N LEU A 101 4.17 9.22 -9.22
CA LEU A 101 4.03 7.78 -9.42
C LEU A 101 3.96 7.41 -10.90
N ARG A 102 3.24 8.20 -11.70
CA ARG A 102 3.13 8.03 -13.16
C ARG A 102 4.48 8.25 -13.85
N ASP A 103 5.23 9.25 -13.38
CA ASP A 103 6.60 9.53 -13.83
C ASP A 103 7.63 8.48 -13.37
N SER A 104 7.20 7.47 -12.61
CA SER A 104 8.08 6.41 -12.07
C SER A 104 9.19 6.94 -11.17
N LYS A 105 8.93 8.04 -10.45
CA LYS A 105 9.86 8.55 -9.45
C LYS A 105 10.10 7.49 -8.36
N PRO A 106 11.29 7.50 -7.74
CA PRO A 106 11.62 6.54 -6.69
C PRO A 106 10.70 6.68 -5.49
N ILE A 107 10.12 5.56 -5.07
CA ILE A 107 9.30 5.46 -3.86
C ILE A 107 10.22 5.40 -2.65
N ILE A 108 9.90 6.22 -1.65
CA ILE A 108 10.59 6.34 -0.38
C ILE A 108 9.88 5.40 0.61
N ALA A 109 10.58 4.35 1.03
CA ALA A 109 10.05 3.39 2.00
C ALA A 109 10.06 4.00 3.41
N PRO A 110 9.09 3.64 4.27
CA PRO A 110 9.09 4.03 5.67
C PRO A 110 10.25 3.36 6.40
N ASP A 111 10.75 4.04 7.43
CA ASP A 111 11.86 3.55 8.23
C ASP A 111 11.42 2.31 9.03
N ALA A 112 11.89 1.13 8.61
CA ALA A 112 11.53 -0.13 9.24
C ALA A 112 12.02 -0.27 10.69
N THR A 113 12.87 0.66 11.13
CA THR A 113 13.47 0.70 12.46
C THR A 113 12.67 1.53 13.47
N LEU A 114 11.70 2.33 13.02
CA LEU A 114 10.95 3.27 13.88
C LEU A 114 9.71 2.67 14.54
N GLN A 115 9.31 1.44 14.18
CA GLN A 115 8.19 0.72 14.82
C GLN A 115 8.71 -0.30 15.85
N GLN A 116 9.44 0.19 16.86
CA GLN A 116 9.93 -0.59 18.01
C GLN A 116 9.11 -0.28 19.27
#